data_AF-A0A965BXP3-F1
#
_entry.id   AF-A0A965BXP3-F1
#
_cell.length_a   1.000
_cell.length_b   1.000
_cell.length_c   1.000
_cell.angle_alpha   90.00
_cell.angle_beta   90.00
_cell.angle_gamma   90.00
#
_symmetry.space_group_name_H-M   'P 1'
#
loop_
_entity.id
_entity.type
_entity.pdbx_description
1 polymer ?
#
loop_
_entity_poly.entity_id
_entity_poly.type
_entity_poly.pdbx_seq_one_letter_code
_entity_poly.pdbx_strand_id
1 'polypeptide(L)'
;MNTYFWAPIQSVSQSLFNTEESFAAHLDAFKQTLRTDMRRIESLAGRAGYKLSTVTMNPGIIPAVSVTFSFSEKISAADEAKLRMEMGALSGLSGALERRIILGLLDLEKTVEGIRPDGFRISEVEMALVAIFPEIAVSFSRGD
;
A
#
# COMPACT_ATOMS: atom_id res chain seq x y z
N MET A 1 29.00 5.32 -56.89
CA MET A 1 27.68 4.66 -56.75
C MET A 1 27.47 4.39 -55.27
N ASN A 2 26.58 5.14 -54.63
CA ASN A 2 26.39 5.14 -53.17
C ASN A 2 25.13 4.33 -52.84
N THR A 3 25.28 3.13 -52.28
CA THR A 3 24.16 2.28 -51.84
C THR A 3 23.81 2.61 -50.39
N TYR A 4 22.70 3.33 -50.21
CA TYR A 4 22.14 3.62 -48.91
C TYR A 4 21.55 2.36 -48.27
N PHE A 5 22.03 2.08 -47.06
CA PHE A 5 21.52 1.10 -46.10
C PHE A 5 20.08 1.47 -45.70
N TRP A 6 19.09 0.66 -46.08
CA TRP A 6 17.74 0.73 -45.54
C TRP A 6 17.44 -0.59 -44.85
N ALA A 7 17.72 -0.66 -43.54
CA ALA A 7 17.10 -1.66 -42.68
C ALA A 7 15.62 -1.26 -42.48
N PRO A 8 14.66 -2.18 -42.53
CA PRO A 8 13.25 -1.84 -42.56
C PRO A 8 12.79 -1.34 -41.18
N ILE A 9 12.17 -0.15 -41.19
CA ILE A 9 11.52 0.53 -40.05
C ILE A 9 10.47 -0.38 -39.35
N GLN A 10 10.03 -1.47 -39.98
CA GLN A 10 9.06 -2.42 -39.42
C GLN A 10 9.53 -3.16 -38.16
N SER A 11 10.84 -3.40 -37.97
CA SER A 11 11.31 -4.17 -36.81
C SER A 11 11.27 -3.38 -35.50
N VAL A 12 11.35 -2.05 -35.56
CA VAL A 12 11.31 -1.17 -34.38
C VAL A 12 9.87 -1.00 -33.91
N SER A 13 8.92 -0.85 -34.83
CA SER A 13 7.49 -0.74 -34.49
C SER A 13 6.96 -1.99 -33.79
N GLN A 14 7.25 -3.20 -34.29
CA GLN A 14 6.80 -4.45 -33.64
C GLN A 14 7.45 -4.68 -32.27
N SER A 15 8.71 -4.29 -32.10
CA SER A 15 9.38 -4.30 -30.79
C SER A 15 8.69 -3.36 -29.80
N LEU A 16 8.35 -2.14 -30.24
CA LEU A 16 7.68 -1.13 -29.41
C LEU A 16 6.25 -1.54 -29.04
N PHE A 17 5.48 -2.11 -29.98
CA PHE A 17 4.14 -2.63 -29.73
C PHE A 17 4.16 -3.85 -28.78
N ASN A 18 5.14 -4.76 -28.92
CA ASN A 18 5.33 -5.84 -27.96
C ASN A 18 5.69 -5.33 -26.55
N THR A 19 6.46 -4.24 -26.44
CA THR A 19 6.74 -3.59 -25.14
C THR A 19 5.55 -2.83 -24.59
N GLU A 20 4.71 -2.21 -25.41
CA GLU A 20 3.48 -1.53 -24.94
C GLU A 20 2.40 -2.52 -24.52
N GLU A 21 2.16 -3.60 -25.27
CA GLU A 21 1.23 -4.66 -24.86
C GLU A 21 1.71 -5.40 -23.62
N SER A 22 3.00 -5.74 -23.54
CA SER A 22 3.56 -6.37 -22.33
C SER A 22 3.56 -5.43 -21.13
N PHE A 23 3.78 -4.12 -21.34
CA PHE A 23 3.65 -3.12 -20.29
C PHE A 23 2.21 -2.93 -19.83
N ALA A 24 1.25 -2.90 -20.77
CA ALA A 24 -0.18 -2.85 -20.45
C ALA A 24 -0.63 -4.11 -19.68
N ALA A 25 -0.18 -5.30 -20.10
CA ALA A 25 -0.43 -6.55 -19.39
C ALA A 25 0.21 -6.58 -18.00
N HIS A 26 1.44 -6.07 -17.85
CA HIS A 26 2.09 -5.91 -16.55
C HIS A 26 1.36 -4.91 -15.66
N LEU A 27 0.88 -3.79 -16.21
CA LEU A 27 0.08 -2.80 -15.48
C LEU A 27 -1.26 -3.40 -15.04
N ASP A 28 -1.93 -4.19 -15.88
CA ASP A 28 -3.19 -4.82 -15.51
C ASP A 28 -3.00 -5.94 -14.47
N ALA A 29 -1.95 -6.74 -14.60
CA ALA A 29 -1.55 -7.71 -13.57
C ALA A 29 -1.23 -7.00 -12.24
N PHE A 30 -0.50 -5.89 -12.29
CA PHE A 30 -0.19 -5.06 -11.12
C PHE A 30 -1.45 -4.48 -10.47
N LYS A 31 -2.38 -3.93 -11.25
CA LYS A 31 -3.68 -3.44 -10.74
C LYS A 31 -4.48 -4.55 -10.09
N GLN A 32 -4.46 -5.76 -10.65
CA GLN A 32 -5.20 -6.91 -10.12
C GLN A 32 -4.59 -7.45 -8.83
N THR A 33 -3.25 -7.50 -8.75
CA THR A 33 -2.52 -7.80 -7.51
C THR A 33 -2.83 -6.74 -6.45
N LEU A 34 -2.69 -5.45 -6.76
CA LEU A 34 -3.04 -4.37 -5.84
C LEU A 34 -4.48 -4.47 -5.33
N ARG A 35 -5.45 -4.77 -6.20
CA ARG A 35 -6.84 -4.95 -5.78
C ARG A 35 -7.00 -6.11 -4.80
N THR A 36 -6.27 -7.20 -5.01
CA THR A 36 -6.28 -8.37 -4.12
C THR A 36 -5.63 -8.03 -2.79
N ASP A 37 -4.49 -7.36 -2.82
CA ASP A 37 -3.75 -6.93 -1.64
C ASP A 37 -4.58 -5.93 -0.83
N MET A 38 -5.27 -4.98 -1.47
CA MET A 38 -6.12 -4.01 -0.78
C MET A 38 -7.29 -4.67 -0.04
N ARG A 39 -7.92 -5.70 -0.60
CA ARG A 39 -8.97 -6.46 0.12
C ARG A 39 -8.41 -7.19 1.33
N ARG A 40 -7.19 -7.73 1.22
CA ARG A 40 -6.51 -8.35 2.36
C ARG A 40 -6.16 -7.31 3.42
N ILE A 41 -5.64 -6.16 3.01
CA ILE A 41 -5.30 -5.05 3.90
C ILE A 41 -6.55 -4.55 4.61
N GLU A 42 -7.66 -4.35 3.92
CA GLU A 42 -8.93 -3.95 4.53
C GLU A 42 -9.37 -4.95 5.61
N SER A 43 -9.33 -6.25 5.30
CA SER A 43 -9.68 -7.31 6.26
C SER A 43 -8.73 -7.34 7.47
N LEU A 44 -7.43 -7.23 7.24
CA LEU A 44 -6.43 -7.25 8.31
C LEU A 44 -6.45 -5.97 9.15
N ALA A 45 -6.68 -4.81 8.53
CA ALA A 45 -6.82 -3.53 9.21
C ALA A 45 -8.08 -3.52 10.10
N GLY A 46 -9.19 -4.12 9.63
CA GLY A 46 -10.39 -4.36 10.45
C GLY A 46 -10.06 -5.13 11.73
N ARG A 47 -9.24 -6.17 11.61
CA ARG A 47 -8.76 -6.96 12.74
C ARG A 47 -7.74 -6.22 13.62
N ALA A 48 -7.13 -5.16 13.10
CA ALA A 48 -6.26 -4.26 13.85
C ALA A 48 -7.02 -3.12 14.54
N GLY A 49 -8.36 -3.04 14.39
CA GLY A 49 -9.19 -1.98 14.97
C GLY A 49 -9.38 -0.76 14.06
N TYR A 50 -9.07 -0.86 12.78
CA TYR A 50 -9.13 0.23 11.82
C TYR A 50 -10.05 -0.11 10.64
N LYS A 51 -10.69 0.90 10.06
CA LYS A 51 -11.47 0.75 8.83
C LYS A 51 -10.76 1.48 7.70
N LEU A 52 -10.61 0.82 6.55
CA LEU A 52 -10.11 1.47 5.34
C LEU A 52 -11.17 2.46 4.85
N SER A 53 -10.82 3.74 4.83
CA SER A 53 -11.74 4.84 4.48
C SER A 53 -11.53 5.30 3.05
N THR A 54 -10.28 5.41 2.60
CA THR A 54 -9.95 5.94 1.28
C THR A 54 -8.73 5.24 0.72
N VAL A 55 -8.77 4.95 -0.58
CA VAL A 55 -7.61 4.47 -1.36
C VAL A 55 -7.42 5.46 -2.50
N THR A 56 -6.32 6.19 -2.48
CA THR A 56 -5.94 7.14 -3.52
C THR A 56 -4.85 6.50 -4.35
N MET A 57 -5.09 6.35 -5.65
CA MET A 57 -4.06 5.93 -6.61
C MET A 57 -3.78 7.06 -7.57
N ASN A 58 -2.52 7.47 -7.65
CA ASN A 58 -2.05 8.39 -8.68
C ASN A 58 -1.30 7.60 -9.76
N PRO A 59 -1.91 7.42 -10.95
CA PRO A 59 -1.27 6.70 -12.04
C PRO A 59 -0.16 7.57 -12.66
N GLY A 60 1.09 7.25 -12.32
CA GLY A 60 2.29 7.79 -12.97
C GLY A 60 3.19 6.66 -13.48
N ILE A 61 4.37 7.00 -14.03
CA ILE A 61 5.39 6.01 -14.44
C ILE A 61 5.74 5.08 -13.27
N ILE A 62 5.78 5.63 -12.05
CA ILE A 62 5.75 4.89 -10.79
C ILE A 62 4.41 5.21 -10.14
N PRO A 63 3.48 4.25 -10.03
CA PRO A 63 2.18 4.50 -9.41
C PRO A 63 2.36 4.78 -7.92
N ALA A 64 1.81 5.91 -7.46
CA ALA A 64 1.76 6.24 -6.04
C ALA A 64 0.42 5.78 -5.47
N VAL A 65 0.44 5.10 -4.32
CA VAL A 65 -0.74 4.63 -3.62
C VAL A 65 -0.74 5.23 -2.22
N SER A 66 -1.80 5.94 -1.84
CA SER A 66 -2.05 6.36 -0.47
C SER A 66 -3.30 5.66 0.04
N VAL A 67 -3.25 5.19 1.29
CA VAL A 67 -4.36 4.54 1.97
C VAL A 67 -4.66 5.24 3.28
N THR A 68 -5.92 5.56 3.50
CA THR A 68 -6.40 6.25 4.70
C THR A 68 -7.26 5.30 5.52
N PHE A 69 -6.96 5.21 6.82
CA PHE A 69 -7.66 4.39 7.79
C PHE A 69 -8.30 5.27 8.85
N SER A 70 -9.57 5.05 9.16
CA SER A 70 -10.20 5.61 10.36
C SER A 70 -10.09 4.63 11.52
N PHE A 71 -9.85 5.14 12.72
CA PHE A 71 -9.96 4.33 13.92
C PHE A 71 -11.40 3.81 14.07
N SER A 72 -11.56 2.51 14.33
CA SER A 72 -12.86 1.88 14.52
C SER A 72 -13.07 1.52 15.99
N GLU A 73 -12.22 0.63 16.52
CA GLU A 73 -12.31 0.17 17.89
C GLU A 73 -10.96 -0.33 18.41
N LYS A 74 -10.82 -0.38 19.73
CA LYS A 74 -9.62 -0.94 20.35
C LYS A 74 -9.74 -2.46 20.39
N ILE A 75 -8.71 -3.15 19.90
CA ILE A 75 -8.64 -4.61 19.92
C ILE A 75 -8.07 -5.14 21.25
N SER A 76 -8.37 -6.40 21.55
CA SER A 76 -7.80 -7.06 22.73
C SER A 76 -6.31 -7.36 22.53
N ALA A 77 -5.54 -7.46 23.63
CA ALA A 77 -4.13 -7.82 23.57
C ALA A 77 -3.91 -9.23 22.99
N ALA A 78 -4.87 -10.14 23.16
CA ALA A 78 -4.82 -11.49 22.59
C ALA A 78 -4.98 -11.45 21.06
N ASP A 79 -5.91 -10.63 20.56
CA ASP A 79 -6.13 -10.45 19.13
C ASP A 79 -4.94 -9.76 18.46
N GLU A 80 -4.35 -8.77 19.11
CA GLU A 80 -3.12 -8.12 18.65
C GLU A 80 -1.97 -9.13 18.55
N ALA A 81 -1.74 -9.93 19.59
CA ALA A 81 -0.68 -10.94 19.59
C ALA A 81 -0.87 -11.98 18.49
N LYS A 82 -2.11 -12.44 18.27
CA LYS A 82 -2.47 -13.35 17.18
C LYS A 82 -2.18 -12.72 15.82
N LEU A 83 -2.57 -11.47 15.61
CA LEU A 83 -2.34 -10.75 14.36
C LEU A 83 -0.83 -10.58 14.08
N ARG A 84 -0.03 -10.25 15.10
CA ARG A 84 1.43 -10.17 14.98
C ARG A 84 2.05 -11.50 14.58
N MET A 85 1.59 -12.63 15.13
CA MET A 85 2.07 -13.97 14.74
C MET A 85 1.74 -14.29 13.28
N GLU A 86 0.50 -14.00 12.85
CA GLU A 86 0.09 -14.19 11.44
C GLU A 86 0.91 -13.33 10.48
N MET A 87 1.19 -12.07 10.85
CA MET A 87 2.08 -11.21 10.07
C MET A 87 3.52 -11.72 10.04
N GLY A 88 3.96 -12.38 11.13
CA GLY A 88 5.26 -13.07 11.20
C GLY A 88 5.38 -14.21 10.20
N ALA A 89 4.28 -14.96 10.00
CA ALA A 89 4.18 -16.10 9.09
C ALA A 89 4.02 -15.71 7.61
N LEU A 90 3.63 -14.45 7.31
CA LEU A 90 3.66 -13.92 5.94
C LEU A 90 5.11 -13.80 5.46
N SER A 91 5.48 -14.65 4.51
CA SER A 91 6.81 -14.69 3.88
C SER A 91 6.75 -14.36 2.39
N GLY A 92 7.74 -13.63 1.89
CA GLY A 92 7.89 -13.29 0.47
C GLY A 92 7.51 -11.84 0.14
N LEU A 93 7.64 -11.48 -1.15
CA LEU A 93 7.26 -10.15 -1.67
C LEU A 93 5.73 -9.94 -1.64
N SER A 94 4.95 -10.99 -1.86
CA SER A 94 3.50 -11.00 -1.61
C SER A 94 3.28 -11.16 -0.11
N GLY A 95 2.60 -10.21 0.54
CA GLY A 95 2.50 -10.16 2.01
C GLY A 95 3.38 -9.09 2.66
N ALA A 96 4.42 -8.59 1.98
CA ALA A 96 5.32 -7.59 2.55
C ALA A 96 4.61 -6.24 2.77
N LEU A 97 3.71 -5.89 1.86
CA LEU A 97 2.91 -4.67 1.96
C LEU A 97 1.91 -4.76 3.12
N GLU A 98 1.17 -5.87 3.20
CA GLU A 98 0.20 -6.13 4.24
C GLU A 98 0.86 -6.15 5.61
N ARG A 99 1.95 -6.92 5.76
CA ARG A 99 2.73 -6.98 7.00
C ARG A 99 3.15 -5.60 7.46
N ARG A 100 3.61 -4.77 6.54
CA ARG A 100 4.12 -3.44 6.88
C ARG A 100 3.02 -2.49 7.34
N ILE A 101 1.92 -2.44 6.61
CA ILE A 101 0.77 -1.60 6.96
C ILE A 101 0.22 -2.03 8.33
N ILE A 102 0.01 -3.33 8.51
CA ILE A 102 -0.61 -3.86 9.73
C ILE A 102 0.29 -3.69 10.95
N LEU A 103 1.59 -4.01 10.85
CA LEU A 103 2.51 -3.76 11.95
C LEU A 103 2.63 -2.26 12.25
N GLY A 104 2.63 -1.41 11.21
CA GLY A 104 2.60 0.05 11.38
C GLY A 104 1.37 0.54 12.14
N LEU A 105 0.17 0.00 11.84
CA LEU A 105 -1.07 0.32 12.55
C LEU A 105 -1.05 -0.15 14.01
N LEU A 106 -0.48 -1.34 14.29
CA LEU A 106 -0.38 -1.89 15.64
C LEU A 106 0.63 -1.14 16.52
N ASP A 107 1.72 -0.66 15.93
CA ASP A 107 2.75 0.11 16.64
C ASP A 107 2.43 1.62 16.69
N LEU A 108 1.34 2.05 16.07
CA LEU A 108 1.01 3.47 15.90
C LEU A 108 0.80 4.19 17.24
N GLU A 109 0.04 3.58 18.16
CA GLU A 109 -0.21 4.13 19.50
C GLU A 109 1.08 4.40 20.27
N LYS A 110 2.06 3.49 20.19
CA LYS A 110 3.39 3.66 20.80
C LYS A 110 4.20 4.74 20.08
N THR A 111 4.08 4.79 18.76
CA THR A 111 4.83 5.75 17.92
C THR A 111 4.38 7.19 18.21
N VAL A 112 3.08 7.40 18.45
CA VAL A 112 2.53 8.74 18.64
C VAL A 112 2.41 9.16 20.11
N GLU A 113 2.70 8.28 21.07
CA GLU A 113 2.54 8.53 22.50
C GLU A 113 3.26 9.82 22.96
N GLY A 114 4.45 10.11 22.41
CA GLY A 114 5.23 11.29 22.76
C GLY A 114 4.85 12.59 22.04
N ILE A 115 4.00 12.53 21.00
CA ILE A 115 3.58 13.69 20.20
C ILE A 115 2.07 13.96 20.27
N ARG A 116 1.30 13.03 20.86
CA ARG A 116 -0.15 13.15 21.00
C ARG A 116 -0.50 14.19 22.07
N PRO A 117 -1.34 15.19 21.76
CA PRO A 117 -1.84 16.13 22.76
C PRO A 117 -2.71 15.45 23.83
N ASP A 118 -2.67 15.95 25.05
CA ASP A 118 -3.46 15.42 26.17
C ASP A 118 -4.97 15.49 25.89
N GLY A 119 -5.67 14.38 26.16
CA GLY A 119 -7.12 14.27 25.93
C GLY A 119 -7.52 14.08 24.46
N PHE A 120 -6.56 13.82 23.56
CA PHE A 120 -6.85 13.48 22.17
C PHE A 120 -6.65 11.97 21.92
N ARG A 121 -7.38 11.45 20.93
CA ARG A 121 -7.31 10.06 20.43
C ARG A 121 -7.05 10.05 18.94
N ILE A 122 -6.42 8.98 18.42
CA ILE A 122 -6.23 8.82 16.98
C ILE A 122 -7.61 8.73 16.32
N SER A 123 -7.85 9.55 15.31
CA SER A 123 -9.08 9.51 14.52
C SER A 123 -8.87 8.94 13.13
N GLU A 124 -7.73 9.28 12.52
CA GLU A 124 -7.41 8.91 11.15
C GLU A 124 -5.91 8.76 10.94
N VAL A 125 -5.54 7.87 10.03
CA VAL A 125 -4.17 7.53 9.69
C VAL A 125 -4.07 7.46 8.17
N GLU A 126 -3.24 8.29 7.56
CA GLU A 126 -2.91 8.20 6.15
C GLU A 126 -1.52 7.55 6.01
N MET A 127 -1.41 6.56 5.12
CA MET A 127 -0.14 5.92 4.77
C MET A 127 0.10 6.03 3.27
N ALA A 128 1.11 6.80 2.88
CA ALA A 128 1.58 6.87 1.51
C ALA A 128 2.61 5.75 1.27
N LEU A 129 2.28 4.84 0.36
CA LEU A 129 3.09 3.69 -0.01
C LEU A 129 4.13 4.11 -1.06
N VAL A 130 5.10 4.92 -0.64
CA VAL A 130 6.24 5.32 -1.46
C VAL A 130 7.34 4.29 -1.29
N ALA A 131 8.05 3.99 -2.38
CA ALA A 131 9.11 2.98 -2.50
C ALA A 131 9.82 2.65 -1.17
N ILE A 132 9.58 1.43 -0.68
CA ILE A 132 10.30 0.81 0.45
C ILE A 132 10.14 1.51 1.81
N PHE A 133 9.45 2.65 1.98
CA PHE A 133 9.08 3.19 3.30
C PHE A 133 7.73 3.95 3.26
N PRO A 134 6.70 3.52 4.02
CA PRO A 134 5.46 4.25 4.08
C PRO A 134 5.69 5.56 4.83
N GLU A 135 5.31 6.67 4.22
CA GLU A 135 5.15 7.92 4.95
C GLU A 135 3.81 7.86 5.67
N ILE A 136 3.79 8.17 6.97
CA ILE A 136 2.61 8.04 7.81
C ILE A 136 2.23 9.42 8.34
N ALA A 137 1.02 9.86 8.04
CA ALA A 137 0.40 11.02 8.66
C ALA A 137 -0.73 10.56 9.60
N VAL A 138 -0.81 11.17 10.79
CA VAL A 138 -1.78 10.78 11.82
C VAL A 138 -2.55 12.01 12.26
N SER A 139 -3.88 11.89 12.25
CA SER A 139 -4.80 12.91 12.72
C SER A 139 -5.41 12.47 14.05
N PHE A 140 -5.60 13.45 14.94
CA PHE A 140 -6.21 13.24 16.26
C PHE A 140 -7.52 14.00 16.41
N SER A 141 -8.46 13.43 17.14
CA SER A 141 -9.69 14.10 17.58
C SER A 141 -9.75 14.21 19.10
N ARG A 142 -10.48 15.21 19.59
CA ARG A 142 -10.70 15.39 21.04
C ARG A 142 -11.52 14.22 21.57
N GLY A 143 -11.04 13.60 22.66
CA GLY A 143 -11.81 12.64 23.42
C GLY A 143 -12.94 13.35 24.17
N ASP A 144 -14.13 12.75 24.17
CA ASP A 144 -15.22 13.15 25.04
C ASP A 144 -14.92 12.78 26.51
#